data_AF-A0A958YIE7-F1
#
_entry.id   AF-A0A958YIE7-F1
#
_cell.length_a   1.000
_cell.length_b   1.000
_cell.length_c   1.000
_cell.angle_alpha   90.00
_cell.angle_beta   90.00
_cell.angle_gamma   90.00
#
_symmetry.space_group_name_H-M   'P 1'
#
loop_
_entity.id
_entity.type
_entity.pdbx_description
1 polymer ?
#
loop_
_entity_poly.entity_id
_entity_poly.type
_entity_poly.pdbx_seq_one_letter_code
_entity_poly.pdbx_strand_id
1 'polypeptide(L)'
;MKFGSVDNPEHIDFTLPNDHLDTIGVLDKVKDDTVPNIYVGCAKWNKADLKGFYPKGTKDELEYYARQFNSIELNATFYNNFPANQYTIWYDKTPETFKFFPKLGQSI
;
A
#
# COMPACT_ATOMS: atom_id res chain seq x y z
N MET A 1 18.81 0.17 -13.62
CA MET A 1 17.90 1.19 -14.19
C MET A 1 16.76 1.36 -13.20
N LYS A 2 16.58 2.53 -12.59
CA LYS A 2 15.45 2.76 -11.66
C LYS A 2 14.29 3.35 -12.47
N PHE A 3 13.44 2.49 -12.99
CA PHE A 3 12.25 2.91 -13.73
C PHE A 3 11.39 3.85 -12.86
N GLY A 4 11.00 5.01 -13.39
CA GLY A 4 10.16 5.98 -12.70
C GLY A 4 10.81 6.75 -11.54
N SER A 5 12.13 6.59 -11.28
CA SER A 5 12.83 7.35 -10.24
C SER A 5 13.16 8.76 -10.71
N VAL A 6 12.96 9.72 -9.82
CA VAL A 6 13.13 11.16 -10.07
C VAL A 6 13.77 11.80 -8.85
N ASP A 7 14.57 12.84 -9.06
CA ASP A 7 15.32 13.46 -7.96
C ASP A 7 14.43 14.33 -7.07
N ASN A 8 13.50 15.07 -7.69
CA ASN A 8 12.55 15.96 -7.00
C ASN A 8 11.12 15.66 -7.45
N PRO A 9 10.41 14.72 -6.79
CA PRO A 9 9.04 14.37 -7.14
C PRO A 9 8.07 15.56 -7.08
N GLU A 10 8.34 16.54 -6.22
CA GLU A 10 7.54 17.75 -6.04
C GLU A 10 7.45 18.65 -7.29
N HIS A 11 8.36 18.49 -8.25
CA HIS A 11 8.34 19.25 -9.51
C HIS A 11 7.61 18.50 -10.64
N ILE A 12 7.05 17.33 -10.36
CA ILE A 12 6.35 16.53 -11.36
C ILE A 12 4.88 16.91 -11.34
N ASP A 13 4.38 17.22 -12.53
CA ASP A 13 2.95 17.36 -12.75
C ASP A 13 2.30 15.97 -12.74
N PHE A 14 1.61 15.66 -11.64
CA PHE A 14 0.82 14.45 -11.47
C PHE A 14 -0.65 14.65 -11.85
N THR A 15 -1.02 15.77 -12.49
CA THR A 15 -2.38 15.94 -12.99
C THR A 15 -2.69 14.86 -14.03
N LEU A 16 -3.86 14.25 -13.88
CA LEU A 16 -4.36 13.34 -14.89
C LEU A 16 -4.83 14.18 -16.09
N PRO A 17 -4.56 13.72 -17.33
CA PRO A 17 -5.12 14.37 -18.51
C PRO A 17 -6.65 14.28 -18.48
N ASN A 18 -7.30 15.14 -19.26
CA ASN A 18 -8.75 15.04 -19.46
C ASN A 18 -9.13 13.65 -19.97
N ASP A 19 -10.24 13.13 -19.45
CA ASP A 19 -10.78 11.85 -19.91
C ASP A 19 -11.08 11.87 -21.40
N HIS A 20 -10.83 10.74 -22.06
CA HIS A 20 -11.22 10.54 -23.45
C HIS A 20 -12.75 10.49 -23.56
N LEU A 21 -13.31 10.98 -24.67
CA LEU A 21 -14.78 10.98 -24.89
C LEU A 21 -15.40 9.58 -24.78
N ASP A 22 -14.65 8.56 -25.22
CA ASP A 22 -15.09 7.16 -25.12
C ASP A 22 -15.18 6.66 -23.68
N THR A 23 -14.38 7.20 -22.75
CA THR A 23 -14.43 6.83 -21.33
C THR A 23 -15.82 7.11 -20.75
N ILE A 24 -16.37 8.29 -21.08
CA ILE A 24 -17.72 8.69 -20.64
C ILE A 24 -18.76 7.70 -21.16
N GLY A 25 -18.69 7.36 -22.45
CA GLY A 25 -19.62 6.41 -23.07
C GLY A 25 -19.54 4.98 -22.52
N VAL A 26 -18.40 4.57 -21.95
CA VAL A 26 -18.24 3.28 -21.26
C VAL A 26 -18.78 3.36 -19.84
N LEU A 27 -18.39 4.39 -19.08
CA LEU A 27 -18.81 4.55 -17.68
C LEU A 27 -20.31 4.78 -17.54
N ASP A 28 -20.94 5.54 -18.45
CA ASP A 28 -22.39 5.78 -18.45
C ASP A 28 -23.24 4.50 -18.60
N LYS A 29 -22.67 3.44 -19.20
CA LYS A 29 -23.34 2.14 -19.34
C LYS A 29 -23.38 1.35 -18.03
N VAL A 30 -22.49 1.68 -17.09
CA VAL A 30 -22.38 1.04 -15.79
C VAL A 30 -22.61 2.09 -14.73
N LYS A 31 -23.87 2.32 -14.37
CA LYS A 31 -24.25 3.15 -13.22
C LYS A 31 -23.98 2.43 -11.91
N ASP A 32 -22.71 2.30 -11.58
CA ASP A 32 -22.30 1.99 -10.23
C ASP A 32 -21.88 3.30 -9.55
N ASP A 33 -22.83 3.90 -8.83
CA ASP A 33 -22.59 5.13 -8.06
C ASP A 33 -21.90 4.83 -6.71
N THR A 34 -21.46 3.59 -6.47
CA THR A 34 -20.73 3.26 -5.24
C THR A 34 -19.34 3.86 -5.29
N VAL A 35 -18.99 4.59 -4.22
CA VAL A 35 -17.63 5.10 -4.04
C VAL A 35 -16.73 3.91 -3.69
N PRO A 36 -15.67 3.64 -4.46
CA PRO A 36 -14.79 2.51 -4.17
C PRO A 36 -14.01 2.76 -2.88
N ASN A 37 -13.81 1.70 -2.10
CA ASN A 37 -12.85 1.74 -1.00
C ASN A 37 -11.43 1.69 -1.57
N ILE A 38 -10.67 2.77 -1.40
CA ILE A 38 -9.30 2.88 -1.90
C ILE A 38 -8.30 2.56 -0.78
N TYR A 39 -7.40 1.63 -1.07
CA TYR A 39 -6.35 1.21 -0.17
C TYR A 39 -4.98 1.45 -0.80
N VAL A 40 -4.13 2.22 -0.12
CA VAL A 40 -2.82 2.65 -0.59
C VAL A 40 -1.76 2.27 0.43
N GLY A 41 -0.69 1.65 -0.06
CA GLY A 41 0.44 1.22 0.74
C GLY A 41 1.61 0.74 -0.12
N CYS A 42 2.71 0.47 0.56
CA CYS A 42 3.92 -0.10 0.03
C CYS A 42 3.91 -1.64 0.11
N ALA A 43 4.90 -2.27 -0.53
CA ALA A 43 5.11 -3.71 -0.53
C ALA A 43 5.88 -4.25 0.70
N LYS A 44 6.36 -3.33 1.54
CA LYS A 44 7.16 -3.57 2.75
C LYS A 44 7.06 -2.34 3.66
N TRP A 45 7.24 -2.53 4.97
CA TRP A 45 7.26 -1.45 5.97
C TRP A 45 8.59 -1.31 6.71
N ASN A 46 9.66 -1.97 6.27
CA ASN A 46 10.92 -1.88 7.02
C ASN A 46 11.65 -0.55 6.75
N LYS A 47 12.45 -0.09 7.72
CA LYS A 47 13.30 1.13 7.59
C LYS A 47 14.30 1.09 6.44
N ALA A 48 14.79 -0.08 6.05
CA ALA A 48 15.84 -0.20 5.04
C ALA A 48 15.35 0.20 3.65
N ASP A 49 14.11 -0.19 3.33
CA ASP A 49 13.42 0.16 2.08
C ASP A 49 12.78 1.55 2.15
N LEU A 50 12.23 1.95 3.31
CA LEU A 50 11.58 3.26 3.52
C LEU A 50 12.51 4.26 4.23
N LYS A 51 13.64 4.58 3.60
CA LYS A 51 14.63 5.53 4.17
C LYS A 51 14.05 6.93 4.30
N GLY A 52 14.28 7.57 5.45
CA GLY A 52 13.80 8.93 5.73
C GLY A 52 12.31 9.04 6.07
N PHE A 53 11.54 7.96 5.95
CA PHE A 53 10.12 7.94 6.28
C PHE A 53 9.84 7.88 7.79
N TYR A 54 10.71 7.19 8.54
CA TYR A 54 10.54 6.96 9.98
C TYR A 54 11.28 8.02 10.82
N PRO A 55 10.58 8.70 11.76
CA PRO A 55 11.22 9.60 12.72
C PRO A 55 12.31 8.90 13.54
N LYS A 56 13.31 9.67 13.96
CA LYS A 56 14.40 9.15 14.81
C LYS A 56 13.82 8.61 16.12
N GLY A 57 14.20 7.37 16.46
CA GLY A 57 13.72 6.70 17.66
C GLY A 57 12.44 5.88 17.49
N THR A 58 11.90 5.76 16.26
CA THR A 58 10.77 4.86 15.97
C THR A 58 11.11 3.42 16.40
N LYS A 59 10.40 2.93 17.42
CA LYS A 59 10.58 1.57 17.96
C LYS A 59 9.79 0.53 17.18
N ASP A 60 8.55 0.84 16.83
CA ASP A 60 7.67 -0.03 16.05
C ASP A 60 7.39 0.58 14.67
N GLU A 61 7.92 -0.07 13.64
CA GLU A 61 7.80 0.40 12.26
C GLU A 61 6.41 0.14 11.70
N LEU A 62 5.75 -0.97 12.07
CA LEU A 62 4.43 -1.32 11.57
C LEU A 62 3.37 -0.38 12.15
N GLU A 63 3.45 -0.11 13.45
CA GLU A 63 2.52 0.81 14.12
C GLU A 63 2.62 2.22 13.51
N TYR A 64 3.85 2.72 13.29
CA TYR A 64 4.04 4.03 12.65
C TYR A 64 3.54 4.02 11.20
N TYR A 65 3.90 3.00 10.43
CA TYR A 65 3.50 2.86 9.04
C TYR A 65 1.98 2.86 8.87
N ALA A 66 1.26 2.11 9.72
CA ALA A 66 -0.19 1.99 9.68
C ALA A 66 -0.95 3.26 10.11
N ARG A 67 -0.24 4.28 10.62
CA ARG A 67 -0.79 5.63 10.84
C ARG A 67 -0.71 6.52 9.58
N GLN A 68 0.15 6.18 8.63
CA GLN A 68 0.35 6.96 7.39
C GLN A 68 -0.35 6.32 6.18
N PHE A 69 -0.43 4.98 6.16
CA PHE A 69 -1.06 4.20 5.11
C PHE A 69 -2.19 3.34 5.66
N ASN A 70 -3.18 3.03 4.83
CA ASN A 70 -4.33 2.20 5.22
C ASN A 70 -4.22 0.74 4.74
N SER A 71 -3.14 0.39 4.04
CA SER A 71 -2.88 -0.99 3.66
C SER A 71 -1.41 -1.32 3.46
N ILE A 72 -1.14 -2.61 3.25
CA ILE A 72 0.17 -3.11 2.87
C ILE A 72 0.07 -4.34 1.97
N GLU A 73 0.88 -4.37 0.91
CA GLU A 73 1.16 -5.62 0.19
C GLU A 73 2.20 -6.39 1.00
N LEU A 74 1.79 -7.50 1.60
CA LEU A 74 2.62 -8.27 2.53
C LEU A 74 3.38 -9.37 1.76
N ASN A 75 4.55 -9.01 1.22
CA ASN A 75 5.42 -9.95 0.50
C ASN A 75 6.11 -10.98 1.40
N ALA A 76 6.20 -10.73 2.70
CA ALA A 76 6.88 -11.64 3.62
C ALA A 76 6.27 -13.05 3.62
N THR A 77 4.95 -13.15 3.40
CA THR A 77 4.21 -14.42 3.35
C THR A 77 4.49 -15.23 2.08
N PHE A 78 5.01 -14.61 1.03
CA PHE A 78 5.44 -15.35 -0.17
C PHE A 78 6.60 -16.29 0.13
N TYR A 79 7.54 -15.84 0.95
CA TYR A 79 8.78 -16.56 1.27
C TYR A 79 8.70 -17.39 2.54
N ASN A 80 7.81 -17.02 3.49
CA ASN A 80 7.75 -17.65 4.80
C ASN A 80 6.31 -17.91 5.21
N ASN A 81 6.07 -19.08 5.80
CA ASN A 81 4.86 -19.35 6.55
C ASN A 81 5.06 -18.89 8.00
N PHE A 82 4.33 -17.85 8.41
CA PHE A 82 4.37 -17.36 9.78
C PHE A 82 3.41 -18.14 10.68
N PRO A 83 3.72 -18.29 11.98
CA PRO A 83 2.79 -18.85 12.94
C PRO A 83 1.60 -17.91 13.18
N ALA A 84 0.45 -18.46 13.59
CA ALA A 84 -0.79 -17.71 13.77
C ALA A 84 -0.64 -16.49 14.71
N ASN A 85 0.13 -16.64 15.79
CA ASN A 85 0.39 -15.57 16.74
C ASN A 85 1.08 -14.34 16.11
N GLN A 86 1.89 -14.54 15.07
CA GLN A 86 2.55 -13.43 14.38
C GLN A 86 1.54 -12.56 13.64
N TYR A 87 0.51 -13.16 13.04
CA TYR A 87 -0.58 -12.41 12.40
C TYR A 87 -1.41 -11.65 13.42
N THR A 88 -1.70 -12.25 14.58
CA THR A 88 -2.37 -11.55 15.70
C THR A 88 -1.57 -10.33 16.14
N ILE A 89 -0.25 -10.48 16.34
CA ILE A 89 0.63 -9.37 16.71
C ILE A 89 0.60 -8.25 15.66
N TRP A 90 0.60 -8.59 14.36
CA TRP A 90 0.50 -7.57 13.31
C TRP A 90 -0.86 -6.88 13.31
N TYR A 91 -1.94 -7.64 13.44
CA TYR A 91 -3.30 -7.12 13.50
C TYR A 91 -3.47 -6.14 14.67
N ASP A 92 -3.04 -6.53 15.87
CA ASP A 92 -3.17 -5.72 17.09
C ASP A 92 -2.34 -4.42 17.06
N LYS A 93 -1.32 -4.34 16.19
CA LYS A 93 -0.46 -3.16 16.02
C LYS A 93 -0.99 -2.15 15.01
N THR A 94 -2.03 -2.50 14.26
CA THR A 94 -2.61 -1.68 13.20
C THR A 94 -4.05 -1.26 13.54
N PRO A 95 -4.54 -0.11 13.03
CA PRO A 95 -5.95 0.24 13.16
C PRO A 95 -6.87 -0.83 12.56
N GLU A 96 -8.09 -0.96 13.07
CA GLU A 96 -9.09 -1.92 12.57
C GLU A 96 -9.40 -1.76 11.06
N THR A 97 -9.26 -0.53 10.55
CA THR A 97 -9.47 -0.20 9.14
C THR A 97 -8.30 -0.60 8.24
N PHE A 98 -7.15 -0.97 8.81
CA PHE A 98 -5.94 -1.30 8.06
C PHE A 98 -6.08 -2.68 7.38
N LYS A 99 -5.65 -2.77 6.13
CA LYS A 99 -5.77 -4.00 5.33
C LYS A 99 -4.41 -4.60 4.97
N PHE A 100 -4.24 -5.88 5.30
CA PHE A 100 -3.11 -6.68 4.85
C PHE A 100 -3.50 -7.41 3.56
N PHE A 101 -2.62 -7.35 2.56
CA PHE A 101 -2.73 -8.10 1.32
C PHE A 101 -1.57 -9.11 1.25
N PRO A 102 -1.68 -10.28 1.92
CA PRO A 102 -0.65 -11.30 1.91
C PRO A 102 -0.51 -11.91 0.52
N LYS A 103 0.74 -12.04 0.08
CA LYS A 103 1.04 -12.77 -1.14
C LYS A 103 1.01 -14.27 -0.86
N LEU A 104 0.43 -15.04 -1.78
CA LEU A 104 0.37 -16.50 -1.68
C LEU A 104 1.76 -17.09 -1.56
N GLY A 105 1.93 -18.11 -0.73
CA GLY A 105 3.24 -18.76 -0.53
C GLY A 105 3.77 -19.36 -1.83
N GLN A 106 5.09 -19.35 -2.01
CA GLN A 106 5.76 -19.86 -3.22
C GLN A 106 5.43 -21.33 -3.55
N SER A 107 4.96 -22.10 -2.56
CA SER A 107 4.61 -23.51 -2.72
C SER A 107 3.19 -23.78 -3.23
N ILE A 108 2.39 -22.72 -3.46
CA ILE A 108 1.01 -22.79 -3.96
C ILE A 108 1.03 -22.57 -5.47
#